data_AF-A0A7S3BJ87-F1
#
_entry.id   AF-A0A7S3BJ87-F1
#
_cell.length_a   1.000
_cell.length_b   1.000
_cell.length_c   1.000
_cell.angle_alpha   90.00
_cell.angle_beta   90.00
_cell.angle_gamma   90.00
#
_symmetry.space_group_name_H-M   'P 1'
#
loop_
_entity.id
_entity.type
_entity.pdbx_description
1 polymer ?
#
loop_
_entity_poly.entity_id
_entity_poly.type
_entity_poly.pdbx_seq_one_letter_code
_entity_poly.pdbx_strand_id
1 'polypeptide(L)'
;RALRSEERGTGRGTGSDAAWMLTNTQPHLPNTYAGAFTWGEACAAASRRGLALSVSRLGPFFTIRAHFADAPRRDEAALAGEATGHALGWPLNVLRFDQLRVYNSRLRERDNGARSVLGVGSLLGSAALPLAIEAGCTRAELL
;
A
#
# COMPACT_ATOMS: atom_id res chain seq x y z
N ARG A 1 -51.05 -38.13 -18.58
CA ARG A 1 -51.52 -39.47 -18.12
C ARG A 1 -50.27 -40.31 -17.86
N ALA A 2 -50.18 -40.93 -16.67
CA ALA A 2 -49.06 -41.65 -16.03
C ALA A 2 -47.92 -40.74 -15.50
N LEU A 3 -47.61 -40.56 -14.19
CA LEU A 3 -47.54 -41.32 -12.92
C LEU A 3 -46.17 -41.96 -12.60
N ARG A 4 -45.58 -41.48 -11.47
CA ARG A 4 -44.66 -42.12 -10.49
C ARG A 4 -43.27 -42.54 -11.01
N SER A 5 -42.18 -42.59 -10.24
CA SER A 5 -41.89 -42.77 -8.79
C SER A 5 -40.46 -42.22 -8.56
N GLU A 6 -40.20 -41.33 -7.60
CA GLU A 6 -39.75 -41.62 -6.22
C GLU A 6 -38.48 -42.49 -6.15
N GLU A 7 -37.33 -41.89 -5.86
CA GLU A 7 -36.31 -42.48 -4.98
C GLU A 7 -35.71 -41.41 -4.06
N ARG A 8 -35.77 -41.73 -2.76
CA ARG A 8 -35.21 -40.98 -1.65
C ARG A 8 -33.77 -41.43 -1.44
N GLY A 9 -32.84 -40.49 -1.38
CA GLY A 9 -31.51 -40.69 -0.82
C GLY A 9 -31.36 -39.84 0.44
N THR A 10 -31.60 -40.44 1.59
CA THR A 10 -31.29 -39.94 2.93
C THR A 10 -29.78 -39.78 3.12
N GLY A 11 -29.33 -38.57 3.47
CA GLY A 11 -27.98 -38.30 3.92
C GLY A 11 -27.99 -37.20 4.97
N ARG A 12 -28.02 -37.60 6.25
CA ARG A 12 -27.88 -36.73 7.43
C ARG A 12 -26.39 -36.61 7.72
N GLY A 13 -25.84 -35.40 7.65
CA GLY A 13 -24.52 -35.04 8.16
C GLY A 13 -24.53 -33.54 8.44
N THR A 14 -24.92 -33.12 9.65
CA THR A 14 -24.03 -32.76 10.76
C THR A 14 -23.04 -31.66 10.41
N GLY A 15 -23.18 -30.53 11.10
CA GLY A 15 -22.05 -29.69 11.46
C GLY A 15 -21.57 -28.72 10.39
N SER A 16 -21.93 -27.45 10.58
CA SER A 16 -20.97 -26.35 10.66
C SER A 16 -19.54 -26.73 10.25
N ASP A 17 -19.09 -26.31 9.06
CA ASP A 17 -17.65 -26.10 8.74
C ASP A 17 -17.39 -25.47 7.35
N ALA A 18 -18.33 -24.67 6.83
CA ALA A 18 -18.08 -23.87 5.61
C ALA A 18 -17.49 -22.48 5.90
N ALA A 19 -17.23 -22.14 7.17
CA ALA A 19 -16.81 -20.81 7.60
C ALA A 19 -15.30 -20.66 7.91
N TRP A 20 -14.49 -21.72 7.76
CA TRP A 20 -13.06 -21.69 8.11
C TRP A 20 -12.09 -22.11 7.00
N MET A 21 -12.53 -22.26 5.74
CA MET A 21 -11.61 -22.45 4.60
C MET A 21 -10.94 -21.14 4.11
N LEU A 22 -10.60 -20.23 5.02
CA LEU A 22 -9.65 -19.13 4.79
C LEU A 22 -8.33 -19.32 5.55
N THR A 23 -8.10 -20.50 6.14
CA THR A 23 -6.79 -20.83 6.67
C THR A 23 -5.92 -21.42 5.57
N ASN A 24 -4.89 -20.64 5.22
CA ASN A 24 -3.55 -21.14 4.94
C ASN A 24 -3.26 -21.62 3.50
N THR A 25 -3.50 -20.75 2.54
CA THR A 25 -2.63 -20.66 1.36
C THR A 25 -1.94 -19.30 1.38
N GLN A 26 -1.01 -19.10 2.32
CA GLN A 26 0.09 -18.18 2.01
C GLN A 26 0.82 -18.80 0.81
N PRO A 27 0.86 -18.17 -0.38
CA PRO A 27 1.89 -18.52 -1.33
C PRO A 27 3.21 -18.30 -0.57
N HIS A 28 4.03 -19.34 -0.51
CA HIS A 28 5.39 -19.26 -0.02
C HIS A 28 6.08 -18.16 -0.83
N LEU A 29 6.10 -16.94 -0.29
CA LEU A 29 6.87 -15.87 -0.87
C LEU A 29 8.31 -16.38 -0.84
N PRO A 30 9.01 -16.44 -1.99
CA PRO A 30 10.39 -16.87 -1.99
C PRO A 30 11.16 -16.03 -0.96
N ASN A 31 12.05 -16.70 -0.22
CA ASN A 31 12.83 -16.19 0.90
C ASN A 31 13.89 -15.15 0.47
N THR A 32 13.51 -14.21 -0.40
CA THR A 32 14.37 -13.21 -1.04
C THR A 32 14.38 -11.87 -0.27
N TYR A 33 13.60 -11.73 0.81
CA TYR A 33 13.56 -10.52 1.65
C TYR A 33 14.69 -10.49 2.69
N ALA A 34 15.93 -10.76 2.29
CA ALA A 34 17.10 -10.67 3.17
C ALA A 34 17.61 -9.21 3.34
N GLY A 35 16.92 -8.22 2.74
CA GLY A 35 17.27 -6.80 2.83
C GLY A 35 16.10 -5.95 3.31
N ALA A 36 16.42 -4.92 4.10
CA ALA A 36 15.48 -3.87 4.45
C ALA A 36 14.92 -3.18 3.19
N PHE A 37 13.62 -2.89 3.15
CA PHE A 37 12.99 -2.18 2.04
C PHE A 37 13.67 -0.81 1.82
N THR A 38 14.11 -0.56 0.58
CA THR A 38 14.95 0.59 0.23
C THR A 38 14.16 1.68 -0.51
N TRP A 39 14.72 2.89 -0.54
CA TRP A 39 14.18 3.99 -1.36
C TRP A 39 14.19 3.65 -2.87
N GLY A 40 15.18 2.87 -3.32
CA GLY A 40 15.26 2.40 -4.70
C GLY A 40 14.09 1.48 -5.07
N GLU A 41 13.69 0.59 -4.17
CA GLU A 41 12.52 -0.27 -4.36
C GLU A 41 11.21 0.53 -4.36
N ALA A 42 11.10 1.54 -3.50
CA ALA A 42 9.98 2.48 -3.52
C ALA A 42 9.89 3.23 -4.87
N CYS A 43 11.02 3.74 -5.37
CA CYS A 43 11.10 4.39 -6.68
C CYS A 43 10.72 3.42 -7.82
N ALA A 44 11.23 2.19 -7.80
CA ALA A 44 10.89 1.19 -8.81
C ALA A 44 9.38 0.83 -8.78
N ALA A 45 8.79 0.73 -7.59
CA ALA A 45 7.36 0.50 -7.41
C ALA A 45 6.52 1.69 -7.93
N ALA A 46 6.99 2.92 -7.75
CA ALA A 46 6.36 4.10 -8.32
C ALA A 46 6.46 4.14 -9.84
N SER A 47 7.64 3.85 -10.40
CA SER A 47 7.86 3.86 -11.86
C SER A 47 6.98 2.85 -12.59
N ARG A 48 6.76 1.65 -12.02
CA ARG A 48 5.81 0.67 -12.58
C ARG A 48 4.37 1.17 -12.65
N ARG A 49 4.04 2.21 -11.87
CA ARG A 49 2.74 2.88 -11.87
C ARG A 49 2.78 4.19 -12.66
N GLY A 50 3.85 4.51 -13.39
CA GLY A 50 4.01 5.78 -14.09
C GLY A 50 4.14 6.99 -13.15
N LEU A 51 4.67 6.78 -11.95
CA LEU A 51 4.90 7.81 -10.96
C LEU A 51 6.40 7.97 -10.69
N ALA A 52 6.81 9.17 -10.31
CA ALA A 52 8.13 9.49 -9.79
C ALA A 52 8.00 9.97 -8.34
N LEU A 53 8.80 9.40 -7.44
CA LEU A 53 8.88 9.83 -6.05
C LEU A 53 9.96 10.89 -5.87
N SER A 54 9.71 11.82 -4.96
CA SER A 54 10.72 12.70 -4.39
C SER A 54 10.55 12.76 -2.88
N VAL A 55 11.65 13.02 -2.17
CA VAL A 55 11.65 13.21 -0.72
C VAL A 55 12.39 14.50 -0.38
N SER A 56 11.82 15.27 0.53
CA SER A 56 12.48 16.38 1.21
C SER A 56 12.51 16.08 2.71
N ARG A 57 13.61 16.45 3.38
CA ARG A 57 13.79 16.22 4.82
C ARG A 57 14.26 17.50 5.50
N LEU A 58 13.76 17.73 6.71
CA LEU A 58 14.24 18.77 7.62
C LEU A 58 14.31 18.15 9.02
N GLY A 59 15.50 17.70 9.42
CA GLY A 59 15.65 16.92 10.66
C GLY A 59 14.80 15.63 10.62
N PRO A 60 13.99 15.34 11.66
CA PRO A 60 13.13 14.16 11.66
C PRO A 60 11.94 14.28 10.71
N PHE A 61 11.61 15.50 10.27
CA PHE A 61 10.45 15.76 9.42
C PHE A 61 10.75 15.39 7.98
N PHE A 62 9.76 14.80 7.30
CA PHE A 62 9.84 14.46 5.90
C PHE A 62 8.60 14.89 5.12
N THR A 63 8.79 15.08 3.82
CA THR A 63 7.74 15.21 2.83
C THR A 63 8.08 14.30 1.66
N ILE A 64 7.20 13.34 1.37
CA ILE A 64 7.29 12.47 0.21
C ILE A 64 6.22 12.89 -0.79
N ARG A 65 6.61 13.11 -2.03
CA ARG A 65 5.69 13.46 -3.11
C ARG A 65 5.75 12.43 -4.23
N ALA A 66 4.58 12.05 -4.71
CA ALA A 66 4.42 11.28 -5.94
C ALA A 66 3.92 12.19 -7.05
N HIS A 67 4.71 12.32 -8.10
CA HIS A 67 4.33 13.03 -9.33
C HIS A 67 4.10 12.03 -10.45
N PHE A 68 3.28 12.38 -11.43
CA PHE A 68 3.23 11.61 -12.67
C PHE A 68 4.55 11.76 -13.45
N ALA A 69 5.10 10.65 -13.92
CA ALA A 69 6.44 10.60 -14.51
C ALA A 69 6.57 11.34 -15.85
N ASP A 70 5.45 11.54 -16.55
CA ASP A 70 5.32 12.23 -17.83
C ASP A 70 5.17 13.76 -17.68
N ALA A 71 5.12 14.29 -16.46
CA ALA A 71 5.07 15.74 -16.21
C ALA A 71 6.36 16.29 -15.59
N PRO A 72 6.61 17.60 -15.77
CA PRO A 72 7.66 18.29 -15.03
C PRO A 72 7.43 18.17 -13.52
N ARG A 73 8.47 17.82 -12.75
CA ARG A 73 8.39 17.67 -11.28
C ARG A 73 7.97 18.94 -10.53
N ARG A 74 8.15 20.12 -11.14
CA ARG A 74 7.75 21.42 -10.55
C ARG A 74 6.29 21.78 -10.82
N ASP A 75 5.58 20.98 -11.61
CA ASP A 75 4.18 21.19 -11.88
C ASP A 75 3.33 20.64 -10.73
N GLU A 76 2.72 21.54 -9.96
CA GLU A 76 1.80 21.18 -8.88
C GLU A 76 0.55 20.46 -9.41
N ALA A 77 0.14 20.69 -10.66
CA ALA A 77 -0.95 19.95 -11.29
C ALA A 77 -0.57 18.47 -11.53
N ALA A 78 0.73 18.15 -11.57
CA ALA A 78 1.23 16.80 -11.74
C ALA A 78 1.40 16.02 -10.42
N LEU A 79 1.07 16.61 -9.28
CA LEU A 79 1.15 15.94 -7.99
C LEU A 79 -0.02 14.96 -7.82
N ALA A 80 0.28 13.66 -7.80
CA ALA A 80 -0.66 12.57 -7.60
C ALA A 80 -0.98 12.35 -6.11
N GLY A 81 0.00 12.61 -5.24
CA GLY A 81 -0.19 12.57 -3.79
C GLY A 81 1.06 13.00 -3.02
N GLU A 82 0.86 13.25 -1.74
CA GLU A 82 1.88 13.71 -0.80
C GLU A 82 1.66 13.03 0.55
N ALA A 83 2.76 12.63 1.18
CA ALA A 83 2.80 12.20 2.58
C ALA A 83 3.77 13.09 3.35
N THR A 84 3.34 13.61 4.50
CA THR A 84 4.21 14.31 5.45
C THR A 84 4.18 13.61 6.78
N GLY A 85 5.26 13.71 7.52
CA GLY A 85 5.38 13.08 8.81
C GLY A 85 6.75 13.30 9.41
N HIS A 86 7.06 12.49 10.42
CA HIS A 86 8.35 12.52 11.07
C HIS A 86 8.82 11.14 11.48
N ALA A 87 10.11 10.88 11.27
CA ALA A 87 10.80 9.68 11.72
C ALA A 87 11.72 10.07 12.90
N LEU A 88 11.25 9.78 14.11
CA LEU A 88 11.96 10.10 15.34
C LEU A 88 12.78 8.87 15.78
N GLY A 89 14.10 9.02 15.76
CA GLY A 89 15.01 8.03 16.33
C GLY A 89 14.96 7.99 17.86
N TRP A 90 16.08 7.57 18.47
CA TRP A 90 16.17 7.42 19.92
C TRP A 90 15.81 8.72 20.67
N PRO A 91 15.03 8.65 21.77
CA PRO A 91 14.52 7.47 22.46
C PRO A 91 13.12 7.01 22.01
N LEU A 92 12.49 7.70 21.07
CA LEU A 92 11.09 7.43 20.71
C LEU A 92 10.95 6.30 19.69
N ASN A 93 11.90 6.17 18.76
CA ASN A 93 11.97 5.16 17.69
C ASN A 93 10.63 4.98 16.96
N VAL A 94 10.01 6.09 16.56
CA VAL A 94 8.66 6.11 15.99
C VAL A 94 8.62 6.83 14.65
N LEU A 95 8.01 6.17 13.66
CA LEU A 95 7.53 6.78 12.44
C LEU A 95 6.11 7.28 12.68
N ARG A 96 5.84 8.56 12.40
CA ARG A 96 4.51 9.14 12.41
C ARG A 96 4.18 9.76 11.08
N PHE A 97 2.94 9.56 10.65
CA PHE A 97 2.36 10.26 9.51
C PHE A 97 1.46 11.37 10.05
N ASP A 98 1.76 12.61 9.67
CA ASP A 98 0.94 13.77 10.03
C ASP A 98 -0.14 13.99 8.97
N GLN A 99 0.18 13.71 7.71
CA GLN A 99 -0.73 13.90 6.59
C GLN A 99 -0.45 12.91 5.47
N LEU A 100 -1.51 12.36 4.90
CA LEU A 100 -1.47 11.65 3.64
C LEU A 100 -2.59 12.19 2.74
N ARG A 101 -2.21 12.83 1.64
CA ARG A 101 -3.14 13.39 0.65
C ARG A 101 -2.93 12.71 -0.69
N VAL A 102 -4.03 12.26 -1.30
CA VAL A 102 -4.03 11.70 -2.65
C VAL A 102 -5.06 12.47 -3.47
N TYR A 103 -4.64 12.99 -4.63
CA TYR A 103 -5.46 13.86 -5.44
C TYR A 103 -6.26 13.05 -6.47
N ASN A 104 -7.43 12.55 -6.03
CA ASN A 104 -8.30 11.67 -6.83
C ASN A 104 -8.72 12.28 -8.18
N SER A 105 -9.05 13.58 -8.22
CA SER A 105 -9.40 14.27 -9.47
C SER A 105 -8.29 14.15 -10.52
N ARG A 106 -7.04 14.35 -10.11
CA ARG A 106 -5.86 14.28 -10.98
C ARG A 106 -5.55 12.85 -11.43
N LEU A 107 -5.86 11.85 -10.61
CA LEU A 107 -5.74 10.43 -11.01
C LEU A 107 -6.78 10.05 -12.08
N ARG A 108 -8.01 10.54 -11.94
CA ARG A 108 -9.08 10.29 -12.92
C ARG A 108 -8.83 10.98 -14.25
N GLU A 109 -8.43 12.25 -14.21
CA GLU A 109 -8.16 13.06 -15.41
C GLU A 109 -7.01 12.51 -16.24
N ARG A 110 -5.92 12.09 -15.57
CA ARG A 110 -4.68 11.73 -16.26
C ARG A 110 -4.56 10.26 -16.63
N ASP A 111 -5.27 9.38 -15.92
CA ASP A 111 -5.09 7.93 -16.05
C ASP A 111 -6.37 7.15 -16.31
N ASN A 112 -7.48 7.85 -16.58
CA ASN A 112 -8.80 7.25 -16.77
C ASN A 112 -9.20 6.25 -15.67
N GLY A 113 -8.69 6.45 -14.44
CA GLY A 113 -8.97 5.58 -13.29
C GLY A 113 -8.09 4.33 -13.13
N ALA A 114 -7.03 4.13 -13.92
CA ALA A 114 -6.15 2.97 -13.77
C ALA A 114 -5.34 2.99 -12.45
N ARG A 115 -4.97 4.17 -11.95
CA ARG A 115 -4.43 4.36 -10.59
C ARG A 115 -5.54 4.56 -9.57
N SER A 116 -5.54 3.75 -8.51
CA SER A 116 -6.46 3.91 -7.38
C SER A 116 -5.88 4.80 -6.28
N VAL A 117 -6.78 5.51 -5.56
CA VAL A 117 -6.41 6.33 -4.39
C VAL A 117 -5.68 5.49 -3.35
N LEU A 118 -6.19 4.29 -3.07
CA LEU A 118 -5.57 3.34 -2.15
C LEU A 118 -4.16 2.95 -2.62
N GLY A 119 -3.98 2.66 -3.91
CA GLY A 119 -2.68 2.26 -4.46
C GLY A 119 -1.60 3.35 -4.33
N VAL A 120 -1.98 4.61 -4.56
CA VAL A 120 -1.07 5.75 -4.36
C VAL A 120 -0.81 5.99 -2.87
N GLY A 121 -1.84 5.90 -2.03
CA GLY A 121 -1.70 6.03 -0.57
C GLY A 121 -0.76 4.98 0.03
N SER A 122 -0.94 3.71 -0.35
CA SER A 122 -0.04 2.63 0.08
C SER A 122 1.38 2.84 -0.42
N LEU A 123 1.58 3.28 -1.67
CA LEU A 123 2.90 3.59 -2.20
C LEU A 123 3.61 4.67 -1.38
N LEU A 124 2.91 5.76 -1.07
CA LEU A 124 3.45 6.87 -0.27
C LEU A 124 3.77 6.43 1.17
N GLY A 125 2.89 5.64 1.79
CA GLY A 125 3.11 5.09 3.13
C GLY A 125 4.33 4.16 3.16
N SER A 126 4.43 3.22 2.21
CA SER A 126 5.58 2.33 2.09
C SER A 126 6.87 3.08 1.79
N ALA A 127 6.81 4.17 1.01
CA ALA A 127 7.99 4.99 0.70
C ALA A 127 8.57 5.72 1.92
N ALA A 128 7.84 5.81 3.04
CA ALA A 128 8.37 6.33 4.29
C ALA A 128 9.14 5.28 5.11
N LEU A 129 8.95 3.98 4.84
CA LEU A 129 9.64 2.90 5.56
C LEU A 129 11.18 2.98 5.49
N PRO A 130 11.80 3.29 4.33
CA PRO A 130 13.25 3.48 4.28
C PRO A 130 13.73 4.61 5.21
N LEU A 131 12.92 5.67 5.38
CA LEU A 131 13.23 6.78 6.29
C LEU A 131 13.17 6.32 7.75
N ALA A 132 12.16 5.52 8.09
CA ALA A 132 11.99 4.96 9.42
C ALA A 132 13.12 3.99 9.78
N ILE A 133 13.51 3.13 8.85
CA ILE A 133 14.61 2.18 9.01
C ILE A 133 15.94 2.92 9.22
N GLU A 134 16.21 3.94 8.40
CA GLU A 134 17.40 4.80 8.54
C GLU A 134 17.45 5.51 9.91
N ALA A 135 16.29 5.95 10.42
CA ALA A 135 16.17 6.59 11.72
C ALA A 135 16.18 5.60 12.91
N GLY A 136 16.20 4.28 12.66
CA GLY A 136 16.12 3.26 13.72
C GLY A 136 14.73 3.15 14.37
N CYS A 137 13.68 3.54 13.67
CA CYS A 137 12.31 3.43 14.15
C CYS A 137 11.89 1.95 14.23
N THR A 138 11.21 1.58 15.31
CA THR A 138 10.73 0.21 15.55
C THR A 138 9.20 0.12 15.57
N ARG A 139 8.52 1.27 15.60
CA ARG A 139 7.06 1.38 15.56
C ARG A 139 6.61 2.45 14.56
N ALA A 140 5.41 2.27 14.04
CA ALA A 140 4.73 3.27 13.22
C ALA A 140 3.39 3.62 13.88
N GLU A 141 3.11 4.91 14.01
CA GLU A 141 1.85 5.44 14.54
C GLU A 141 1.10 6.15 13.42
N LEU A 142 -0.15 5.74 13.20
CA LEU A 142 -1.10 6.34 12.26
C LEU A 142 -2.12 7.12 13.09
N LEU A 143 -2.21 8.43 12.86
CA LEU A 143 -3.13 9.34 13.54
C LEU A 143 -4.21 9.84 12.59
#